data_AF-A0AAP9U950-F1
#
_entry.id   AF-A0AAP9U950-F1
#
_cell.length_a   1.000
_cell.length_b   1.000
_cell.length_c   1.000
_cell.angle_alpha   90.00
_cell.angle_beta   90.00
_cell.angle_gamma   90.00
#
_symmetry.space_group_name_H-M   'P 1'
#
loop_
_entity.id
_entity.type
_entity.pdbx_description
1 polymer ?
#
loop_
_entity_poly.entity_id
_entity_poly.type
_entity_poly.pdbx_seq_one_letter_code
_entity_poly.pdbx_strand_id
1 'polypeptide(L)'
;MMKTLIRDVIAIFTRKPQGPVVVRHNLTEEEKAALQPVRSLSLGWISTVEELEREAARLTCEAGASAYLISDFEQGRFIHARATLFA
;
A
#
# COMPACT_ATOMS: atom_id res chain seq x y z
N MET A 1 -0.69 20.10 7.53
CA MET A 1 -0.48 18.95 6.63
C MET A 1 0.16 17.80 7.42
N MET A 2 -0.59 17.10 8.28
CA MET A 2 -0.07 15.97 9.09
C MET A 2 -1.21 14.98 9.48
N LYS A 3 -2.40 15.13 8.88
CA LYS A 3 -3.58 14.33 9.24
C LYS A 3 -3.79 13.11 8.34
N THR A 4 -3.17 13.08 7.17
CA THR A 4 -3.31 11.98 6.20
C THR A 4 -2.47 10.78 6.63
N LEU A 5 -1.20 10.98 7.00
CA LEU A 5 -0.30 9.90 7.46
C LEU A 5 -0.87 9.09 8.63
N ILE A 6 -1.48 9.76 9.61
CA ILE A 6 -2.01 9.07 10.80
C ILE A 6 -3.22 8.19 10.44
N ARG A 7 -4.02 8.58 9.42
CA ARG A 7 -5.20 7.80 9.02
C ARG A 7 -4.84 6.49 8.32
N ASP A 8 -3.75 6.49 7.55
CA ASP A 8 -3.30 5.31 6.80
C ASP A 8 -2.69 4.26 7.75
N VAL A 9 -1.90 4.70 8.74
CA VAL A 9 -1.39 3.83 9.81
C VAL A 9 -2.54 3.28 10.67
N ILE A 10 -3.55 4.10 10.98
CA ILE A 10 -4.75 3.63 11.69
C ILE A 10 -5.48 2.56 10.86
N ALA A 11 -5.54 2.62 9.52
CA ALA A 11 -6.20 1.60 8.70
C ALA A 11 -5.53 0.21 8.82
N ILE A 12 -4.20 0.18 8.93
CA ILE A 12 -3.42 -1.05 9.17
C ILE A 12 -3.78 -1.66 10.53
N PHE A 13 -3.94 -0.84 11.58
CA PHE A 13 -4.32 -1.31 12.92
C PHE A 13 -5.84 -1.51 13.13
N THR A 14 -6.71 -0.90 12.33
CA THR A 14 -8.19 -0.92 12.51
C THR A 14 -8.91 -2.00 11.70
N ARG A 15 -8.18 -2.88 10.98
CA ARG A 15 -8.76 -3.97 10.15
C ARG A 15 -9.83 -3.50 9.16
N LYS A 16 -9.77 -2.23 8.73
CA LYS A 16 -10.60 -1.71 7.63
C LYS A 16 -9.68 -1.10 6.59
N PRO A 17 -9.28 -1.88 5.56
CA PRO A 17 -8.51 -1.33 4.46
C PRO A 17 -9.35 -0.24 3.79
N GLN A 18 -8.84 0.99 3.74
CA GLN A 18 -9.53 2.14 3.11
C GLN A 18 -9.42 2.14 1.58
N GLY A 19 -9.09 0.99 0.98
CA GLY A 19 -8.82 0.85 -0.45
C GLY A 19 -7.34 1.04 -0.81
N PRO A 20 -6.98 0.92 -2.10
CA PRO A 20 -5.61 1.05 -2.57
C PRO A 20 -5.05 2.46 -2.35
N VAL A 21 -3.79 2.53 -1.90
CA VAL A 21 -2.99 3.75 -1.83
C VAL A 21 -2.50 4.11 -3.23
N VAL A 22 -3.00 5.22 -3.75
CA VAL A 22 -2.64 5.72 -5.09
C VAL A 22 -1.30 6.42 -5.04
N VAL A 23 -0.35 5.95 -5.85
CA VAL A 23 1.00 6.53 -5.97
C VAL A 23 1.09 7.46 -7.18
N ARG A 24 0.34 7.17 -8.26
CA ARG A 24 0.33 8.00 -9.46
C ARG A 24 -0.52 9.26 -9.26
N HIS A 25 0.08 10.42 -9.51
CA HIS A 25 -0.63 11.70 -9.47
C HIS A 25 -1.56 11.88 -10.68
N ASN A 26 -2.63 12.66 -10.49
CA ASN A 26 -3.59 13.08 -11.52
C ASN A 26 -4.52 11.99 -12.08
N LEU A 27 -4.77 10.91 -11.35
CA LEU A 27 -5.88 10.03 -11.69
C LEU A 27 -7.21 10.71 -11.35
N THR A 28 -8.13 10.66 -12.31
CA THR A 28 -9.54 10.99 -12.13
C THR A 28 -10.20 10.00 -11.15
N GLU A 29 -11.37 10.37 -10.60
CA GLU A 29 -12.10 9.47 -9.70
C GLU A 29 -12.58 8.21 -10.45
N GLU A 30 -12.90 8.33 -11.73
CA GLU A 30 -13.23 7.22 -12.62
C GLU A 30 -12.04 6.27 -12.82
N GLU A 31 -10.84 6.80 -13.06
CA GLU A 31 -9.63 5.98 -13.18
C GLU A 31 -9.28 5.29 -11.87
N LYS A 32 -9.44 5.96 -10.72
CA LYS A 32 -9.26 5.33 -9.40
C LYS A 32 -10.26 4.19 -9.16
N ALA A 33 -11.51 4.37 -9.56
CA ALA A 33 -12.53 3.34 -9.45
C ALA A 33 -12.31 2.17 -10.42
N ALA A 34 -11.63 2.40 -11.54
CA ALA A 34 -11.33 1.40 -12.55
C ALA A 34 -10.11 0.53 -12.23
N LEU A 35 -9.25 0.95 -11.29
CA LEU A 35 -8.02 0.24 -10.90
C LEU A 35 -8.26 -1.26 -10.65
N GLN A 36 -7.54 -2.11 -11.37
CA GLN A 36 -7.61 -3.56 -11.20
C GLN A 36 -6.30 -4.11 -10.62
N PRO A 37 -6.35 -5.14 -9.78
CA PRO A 37 -5.13 -5.78 -9.27
C PRO A 37 -4.38 -6.45 -10.43
N VAL A 38 -3.09 -6.13 -10.58
CA VAL A 38 -2.25 -6.66 -11.66
C VAL A 38 -1.10 -7.55 -11.17
N ARG A 39 -0.70 -7.41 -9.89
CA ARG A 39 0.40 -8.19 -9.30
C ARG A 39 0.28 -8.23 -7.79
N SER A 40 0.66 -9.34 -7.17
CA SER A 40 0.83 -9.42 -5.71
C SER A 40 2.25 -9.86 -5.37
N LEU A 41 2.81 -9.26 -4.31
CA LEU A 41 4.18 -9.43 -3.87
C LEU A 41 4.22 -9.63 -2.35
N SER A 42 5.15 -10.47 -1.88
CA SER A 42 5.42 -10.63 -0.45
C SER A 42 6.50 -9.64 -0.02
N LEU A 43 6.23 -8.92 1.06
CA LEU A 43 7.14 -8.01 1.75
C LEU A 43 7.53 -8.63 3.09
N GLY A 44 8.81 -8.59 3.45
CA GLY A 44 9.30 -9.22 4.68
C GLY A 44 10.66 -8.67 5.11
N TRP A 45 11.06 -8.98 6.35
CA TRP A 45 12.28 -8.45 7.00
C TRP A 45 12.26 -6.94 7.20
N ILE A 46 11.07 -6.35 7.32
CA ILE A 46 10.89 -4.91 7.45
C ILE A 46 10.74 -4.55 8.92
N SER A 47 11.40 -3.49 9.39
CA SER A 47 11.46 -3.19 10.83
C SER A 47 10.38 -2.21 11.27
N THR A 48 9.88 -1.37 10.36
CA THR A 48 8.84 -0.37 10.67
C THR A 48 7.75 -0.29 9.60
N VAL A 49 6.60 0.26 9.97
CA VAL A 49 5.49 0.47 9.04
C VAL A 49 5.87 1.49 7.97
N GLU A 50 6.66 2.51 8.31
CA GLU A 50 7.14 3.52 7.35
C GLU A 50 8.08 2.90 6.30
N GLU A 51 8.92 1.94 6.70
CA GLU A 51 9.74 1.16 5.76
C GLU A 51 8.87 0.29 4.85
N LEU A 52 7.81 -0.31 5.41
CA LEU A 52 6.85 -1.12 4.64
C LEU A 52 6.15 -0.30 3.56
N GLU A 53 5.64 0.87 3.93
CA GLU A 53 4.98 1.79 2.99
C GLU A 53 5.93 2.29 1.91
N ARG A 54 7.16 2.65 2.29
CA ARG A 54 8.20 3.08 1.34
C ARG A 54 8.52 1.98 0.33
N GLU A 55 8.65 0.75 0.79
CA GLU A 55 8.96 -0.39 -0.07
C GLU A 55 7.80 -0.74 -0.99
N ALA A 56 6.56 -0.74 -0.49
CA ALA A 56 5.37 -0.94 -1.30
C ALA A 56 5.24 0.14 -2.39
N ALA A 57 5.45 1.41 -2.04
CA ALA A 57 5.43 2.53 -2.99
C ALA A 57 6.53 2.41 -4.04
N ARG A 58 7.76 2.05 -3.64
CA ARG A 58 8.89 1.83 -4.56
C ARG A 58 8.56 0.75 -5.59
N LEU A 59 8.07 -0.41 -5.13
CA LEU A 59 7.70 -1.53 -5.99
C LEU A 59 6.52 -1.20 -6.92
N THR A 60 5.59 -0.37 -6.47
CA THR A 60 4.48 0.14 -7.29
C THR A 60 5.01 0.95 -8.46
N CYS A 61 5.91 1.91 -8.19
CA CYS A 61 6.54 2.73 -9.22
C CYS A 61 7.37 1.89 -10.20
N GLU A 62 8.17 0.95 -9.70
CA GLU A 62 9.02 0.08 -10.53
C GLU A 62 8.20 -0.85 -11.43
N ALA A 63 7.02 -1.27 -10.98
CA ALA A 63 6.11 -2.08 -11.78
C ALA A 63 5.31 -1.24 -12.79
N GLY A 64 5.42 0.09 -12.79
CA GLY A 64 4.57 0.98 -13.58
C GLY A 64 3.10 0.94 -13.15
N ALA A 65 2.83 0.51 -11.91
CA ALA A 65 1.50 0.44 -11.34
C ALA A 65 1.05 1.81 -10.80
N SER A 66 -0.25 1.98 -10.67
CA SER A 66 -0.89 3.23 -10.25
C SER A 66 -1.16 3.29 -8.74
N ALA A 67 -1.35 2.14 -8.09
CA ALA A 67 -1.65 2.05 -6.65
C ALA A 67 -1.17 0.74 -6.03
N TYR A 68 -1.14 0.67 -4.69
CA TYR A 68 -0.93 -0.57 -3.94
C TYR A 68 -1.91 -0.74 -2.79
N LEU A 69 -2.16 -1.98 -2.37
CA LEU A 69 -2.88 -2.31 -1.15
C LEU A 69 -2.04 -3.28 -0.32
N ILE A 70 -1.75 -2.88 0.92
CA ILE A 70 -1.13 -3.77 1.91
C ILE A 70 -2.22 -4.64 2.53
N SER A 71 -1.95 -5.94 2.60
CA SER A 71 -2.80 -6.99 3.14
C SER A 71 -1.95 -8.03 3.88
N ASP A 72 -2.58 -8.97 4.58
CA ASP A 72 -1.91 -10.07 5.29
C ASP A 72 -0.75 -9.58 6.18
N PHE A 73 -0.98 -8.48 6.90
CA PHE A 73 0.01 -7.85 7.77
C PHE A 73 0.20 -8.68 9.05
N GLU A 74 1.43 -9.12 9.28
CA GLU A 74 1.87 -9.83 10.48
C GLU A 74 3.12 -9.14 11.05
N GLN A 75 3.12 -8.87 12.36
CA GLN A 75 4.24 -8.26 13.05
C GLN A 75 4.75 -9.16 14.17
N GLY A 76 5.97 -9.66 14.01
CA GLY A 76 6.74 -10.33 15.05
C GLY A 76 7.98 -9.50 15.41
N ARG A 77 9.17 -10.09 15.27
CA ARG A 77 10.45 -9.34 15.29
C ARG A 77 10.59 -8.41 14.07
N PHE A 78 10.04 -8.85 12.95
CA PHE A 78 9.94 -8.09 11.70
C PHE A 78 8.49 -8.11 11.23
N ILE A 79 8.18 -7.17 10.34
CA ILE A 79 6.92 -7.08 9.63
C ILE A 79 7.01 -7.96 8.38
N HIS A 80 5.95 -8.76 8.19
CA HIS A 80 5.64 -9.47 6.97
C HIS A 80 4.28 -9.00 6.47
N ALA A 81 4.17 -8.75 5.17
CA ALA A 81 2.91 -8.34 4.56
C ALA A 81 2.85 -8.76 3.09
N ARG A 82 1.68 -8.63 2.50
CA ARG A 82 1.47 -8.75 1.06
C ARG A 82 1.07 -7.41 0.47
N ALA A 83 1.76 -6.98 -0.57
CA ALA A 83 1.39 -5.82 -1.37
C ALA A 83 0.76 -6.27 -2.68
N THR A 84 -0.47 -5.84 -2.94
CA THR A 84 -1.15 -6.00 -4.23
C THR A 84 -1.07 -4.68 -4.99
N LEU A 85 -0.52 -4.71 -6.20
CA LEU A 85 -0.37 -3.57 -7.08
C LEU A 85 -1.55 -3.48 -8.04
N PHE A 86 -1.97 -2.26 -8.37
CA PHE A 86 -3.12 -1.98 -9.23
C PHE A 86 -2.72 -1.09 -10.40
N ALA A 87 -3.25 -1.35 -11.59
CA ALA A 87 -3.07 -0.53 -12.78
C ALA A 87 -4.40 -0.31 -13.51
#